data_AF-A0A9E4LYC2-F1
#
_entry.id   AF-A0A9E4LYC2-F1
#
_cell.length_a   1.000
_cell.length_b   1.000
_cell.length_c   1.000
_cell.angle_alpha   90.00
_cell.angle_beta   90.00
_cell.angle_gamma   90.00
#
_symmetry.space_group_name_H-M   'P 1'
#
loop_
_entity.id
_entity.type
_entity.pdbx_description
1 polymer ?
#
loop_
_entity_poly.entity_id
_entity_poly.type
_entity_poly.pdbx_seq_one_letter_code
_entity_poly.pdbx_strand_id
1 'polypeptide(L)'
;MSDPVFPVSPDIFNATVTFHDLEPGTPVELASGITVTTLVLGGPMPGTAYRFDGDGWSLAWAAGITHHDDASALRHFAGGADLLIAGGAPEAIDLLMRGTSATRLVITDHPPGLEDDELAHREEALQRLAPNATFARQGESLLLR
;
A
#
# COMPACT_ATOMS: atom_id res chain seq x y z
N MET A 1 16.97 28.70 -21.79
CA MET A 1 16.43 27.51 -21.13
C MET A 1 15.06 27.26 -21.72
N SER A 2 14.86 26.13 -22.38
CA SER A 2 13.53 25.65 -22.76
C SER A 2 12.96 24.84 -21.60
N ASP A 3 11.65 24.93 -21.38
CA ASP A 3 10.93 24.15 -20.37
C ASP A 3 11.16 22.64 -20.59
N PRO A 4 11.22 21.82 -19.51
CA PRO A 4 11.36 20.38 -19.64
C PRO A 4 10.09 19.82 -20.27
N VAL A 5 10.19 19.41 -21.54
CA VAL A 5 9.06 18.83 -22.28
C VAL A 5 8.96 17.35 -21.89
N PHE A 6 7.93 17.00 -21.12
CA PHE A 6 7.58 15.62 -20.82
C PHE A 6 6.50 15.12 -21.79
N PRO A 7 6.57 13.85 -22.26
CA PRO A 7 7.56 12.81 -21.96
C PRO A 7 8.65 12.65 -23.04
N VAL A 8 9.88 12.37 -22.61
CA VAL A 8 10.98 11.90 -23.48
C VAL A 8 10.91 10.37 -23.66
N SER A 9 11.28 9.85 -24.83
CA SER A 9 11.19 8.41 -25.14
C SER A 9 12.14 7.58 -24.26
N PRO A 10 11.75 6.38 -23.79
CA PRO A 10 12.65 5.46 -23.08
C PRO A 10 13.98 5.19 -23.79
N ASP A 11 14.03 5.37 -25.11
CA ASP A 11 15.24 5.19 -25.94
C ASP A 11 16.40 6.12 -25.57
N ILE A 12 16.15 7.20 -24.80
CA ILE A 12 17.22 8.08 -24.32
C ILE A 12 17.96 7.51 -23.11
N PHE A 13 17.44 6.46 -22.48
CA PHE A 13 18.05 5.88 -21.28
C PHE A 13 19.34 5.16 -21.66
N ASN A 14 20.45 5.59 -21.05
CA ASN A 14 21.76 4.94 -21.24
C ASN A 14 21.91 3.66 -20.38
N ALA A 15 20.79 3.12 -19.87
CA ALA A 15 20.71 1.92 -19.06
C ALA A 15 19.82 0.90 -19.76
N THR A 16 20.12 -0.39 -19.58
CA THR A 16 19.21 -1.45 -20.00
C THR A 16 17.97 -1.42 -19.13
N VAL A 17 16.81 -1.11 -19.72
CA VAL A 17 15.51 -1.12 -19.04
C VAL A 17 14.71 -2.31 -19.53
N THR A 18 14.28 -3.16 -18.59
CA THR A 18 13.36 -4.26 -18.85
C THR A 18 12.04 -4.00 -18.13
N PHE A 19 10.94 -4.31 -18.79
CA PHE A 19 9.60 -4.25 -18.23
C PHE A 19 9.09 -5.67 -18.04
N HIS A 20 8.51 -5.93 -16.87
CA HIS A 20 7.96 -7.23 -16.52
C HIS A 20 6.51 -7.03 -16.12
N ASP A 21 5.60 -7.53 -16.94
CA ASP A 21 4.18 -7.54 -16.60
C ASP A 21 3.93 -8.59 -15.52
N LEU A 22 3.06 -8.26 -14.57
CA LEU A 22 2.68 -9.14 -13.47
C LEU A 22 1.25 -9.61 -13.70
N GLU A 23 1.07 -10.92 -13.82
CA GLU A 23 -0.27 -11.51 -13.87
C GLU A 23 -0.89 -11.49 -12.45
N PRO A 24 -2.07 -10.89 -12.26
CA PRO A 24 -2.72 -10.83 -10.95
C PRO A 24 -2.86 -12.21 -10.30
N GLY A 25 -2.55 -12.28 -9.00
CA GLY A 25 -2.61 -13.52 -8.24
C GLY A 25 -1.50 -14.53 -8.54
N THR A 26 -0.63 -14.28 -9.52
CA THR A 26 0.51 -15.14 -9.82
C THR A 26 1.74 -14.66 -9.04
N PRO A 27 2.32 -15.49 -8.16
CA PRO A 27 3.53 -15.13 -7.44
C PRO A 27 4.73 -15.05 -8.37
N VAL A 28 5.54 -14.00 -8.22
CA VAL A 28 6.79 -13.78 -8.95
C VAL A 28 7.94 -13.69 -7.95
N GLU A 29 8.99 -14.46 -8.17
CA GLU A 29 10.21 -14.41 -7.35
C GLU A 29 11.04 -13.17 -7.71
N LEU A 30 11.33 -12.36 -6.71
CA LEU A 30 12.30 -11.27 -6.75
C LEU A 30 13.64 -11.76 -6.19
N ALA A 31 14.66 -10.90 -6.24
CA ALA A 31 15.95 -11.21 -5.63
C ALA A 31 15.82 -11.52 -4.12
N SER A 32 16.77 -12.31 -3.61
CA SER A 32 16.91 -12.60 -2.17
C SER A 32 15.75 -13.36 -1.52
N GLY A 33 15.04 -14.21 -2.26
CA GLY A 33 13.98 -15.07 -1.73
C GLY A 33 12.68 -14.34 -1.39
N ILE A 34 12.50 -13.14 -1.92
CA ILE A 34 11.27 -12.36 -1.76
C ILE A 34 10.31 -12.76 -2.88
N THR A 35 9.08 -13.12 -2.54
CA THR A 35 8.03 -13.36 -3.52
C THR A 35 7.06 -12.19 -3.52
N VAL A 36 6.68 -11.70 -4.70
CA VAL A 36 5.62 -10.70 -4.86
C VAL A 36 4.40 -11.32 -5.53
N THR A 37 3.22 -11.07 -4.98
CA THR A 37 1.93 -11.37 -5.62
C THR A 37 1.16 -10.06 -5.76
N THR A 38 0.31 -9.94 -6.78
CA THR A 38 -0.48 -8.73 -7.02
C THR A 38 -1.98 -8.98 -6.96
N LEU A 39 -2.73 -7.94 -6.63
CA LEU A 39 -4.20 -7.89 -6.69
C LEU A 39 -4.61 -6.64 -7.46
N VAL A 40 -5.56 -6.77 -8.38
CA VAL A 40 -6.17 -5.62 -9.07
C VAL A 40 -7.17 -4.95 -8.15
N LEU A 41 -7.08 -3.62 -8.05
CA LEU A 41 -8.07 -2.77 -7.39
C LEU A 41 -9.00 -2.19 -8.46
N GLY A 42 -10.30 -2.39 -8.31
CA GLY A 42 -11.34 -2.06 -9.28
C GLY A 42 -11.90 -0.63 -9.19
N GLY A 43 -11.21 0.26 -8.46
CA GLY A 43 -11.50 1.69 -8.35
C GLY A 43 -11.74 2.41 -9.68
N PRO A 44 -12.29 3.66 -9.66
CA PRO A 44 -12.43 4.48 -10.88
C PRO A 44 -11.10 4.70 -11.59
N MET A 45 -10.01 4.69 -10.83
CA MET A 45 -8.66 4.50 -11.33
C MET A 45 -8.19 3.12 -10.89
N PRO A 46 -8.06 2.15 -11.82
CA PRO A 46 -7.58 0.83 -11.47
C PRO A 46 -6.20 0.91 -10.84
N GLY A 47 -6.05 0.23 -9.70
CA GLY A 47 -4.80 0.18 -8.94
C GLY A 47 -4.24 -1.24 -8.89
N THR A 48 -3.03 -1.36 -8.37
CA THR A 48 -2.42 -2.65 -8.05
C THR A 48 -2.03 -2.64 -6.58
N ALA A 49 -2.57 -3.60 -5.84
CA ALA A 49 -2.06 -3.94 -4.54
C ALA A 49 -0.96 -5.00 -4.69
N TYR A 50 0.05 -4.92 -3.83
CA TYR A 50 1.19 -5.81 -3.81
C TYR A 50 1.26 -6.51 -2.47
N ARG A 51 1.59 -7.79 -2.48
CA ARG A 51 1.95 -8.55 -1.28
C ARG A 51 3.34 -9.12 -1.48
N PHE A 52 4.21 -8.88 -0.52
CA PHE A 52 5.55 -9.39 -0.44
C PHE A 52 5.62 -10.40 0.70
N ASP A 53 6.15 -11.57 0.41
CA ASP A 53 6.42 -12.60 1.41
C ASP A 53 7.92 -12.96 1.33
N GLY A 54 8.60 -12.97 2.47
CA GLY A 54 10.00 -13.35 2.62
C GLY A 54 10.19 -14.38 3.74
N ASP A 55 11.44 -14.60 4.16
CA ASP A 55 11.73 -15.56 5.23
C ASP A 55 11.24 -15.04 6.59
N GLY A 56 10.05 -15.51 7.00
CA GLY A 56 9.44 -15.19 8.29
C GLY A 56 8.65 -13.88 8.35
N TRP A 57 8.59 -13.10 7.27
CA TRP A 57 7.89 -11.82 7.23
C TRP A 57 6.99 -11.66 6.00
N SER A 58 5.98 -10.81 6.15
CA SER A 58 5.00 -10.51 5.09
C SER A 58 4.53 -9.06 5.15
N LEU A 59 4.40 -8.44 3.97
CA LEU A 59 3.99 -7.05 3.78
C LEU A 59 2.95 -6.95 2.68
N ALA A 60 1.82 -6.30 2.92
CA ALA A 60 0.90 -5.90 1.88
C ALA A 60 0.90 -4.36 1.72
N TRP A 61 0.80 -3.89 0.48
CA TRP A 61 0.74 -2.48 0.11
C TRP A 61 -0.42 -2.26 -0.86
N ALA A 62 -1.26 -1.26 -0.59
CA ALA A 62 -2.25 -0.76 -1.54
C ALA A 62 -2.36 0.77 -1.44
N ALA A 63 -2.49 1.44 -2.58
CA ALA A 63 -2.79 2.86 -2.65
C ALA A 63 -4.00 3.09 -3.55
N GLY A 64 -4.73 4.17 -3.30
CA GLY A 64 -5.92 4.52 -4.06
C GLY A 64 -7.10 3.58 -3.89
N ILE A 65 -7.26 2.93 -2.74
CA ILE A 65 -8.48 2.12 -2.49
C ILE A 65 -9.69 3.05 -2.38
N THR A 66 -10.73 2.82 -3.19
CA THR A 66 -11.91 3.71 -3.21
C THR A 66 -13.22 2.97 -3.03
N HIS A 67 -13.28 1.68 -3.35
CA HIS A 67 -14.51 0.90 -3.25
C HIS A 67 -14.52 -0.06 -2.06
N HIS A 68 -15.73 -0.37 -1.59
CA HIS A 68 -15.99 -1.38 -0.57
C HIS A 68 -15.45 -2.76 -0.98
N ASP A 69 -15.61 -3.11 -2.27
CA ASP A 69 -15.16 -4.39 -2.80
C ASP A 69 -13.63 -4.48 -2.82
N ASP A 70 -12.94 -3.37 -3.12
CA ASP A 70 -11.47 -3.29 -3.02
C ASP A 70 -11.00 -3.51 -1.59
N ALA A 71 -11.63 -2.86 -0.60
CA ALA A 71 -11.27 -3.05 0.80
C ALA A 71 -11.55 -4.49 1.25
N SER A 72 -12.62 -5.13 0.79
CA SER A 72 -12.91 -6.54 1.10
C SER A 72 -11.90 -7.50 0.48
N ALA A 73 -11.55 -7.30 -0.79
CA ALA A 73 -10.55 -8.10 -1.48
C ALA A 73 -9.15 -7.92 -0.86
N LEU A 74 -8.79 -6.67 -0.55
CA LEU A 74 -7.53 -6.34 0.10
C LEU A 74 -7.41 -6.96 1.49
N ARG A 75 -8.48 -7.00 2.28
CA ARG A 75 -8.46 -7.69 3.59
C ARG A 75 -8.10 -9.18 3.45
N HIS A 76 -8.67 -9.86 2.46
CA HIS A 76 -8.37 -11.27 2.22
C HIS A 76 -6.93 -11.45 1.73
N PHE A 77 -6.53 -10.63 0.77
CA PHE A 77 -5.20 -10.64 0.16
C PHE A 77 -4.08 -10.34 1.17
N ALA A 78 -4.29 -9.36 2.06
CA ALA A 78 -3.38 -9.00 3.15
C ALA A 78 -3.53 -9.88 4.40
N GLY A 79 -4.30 -10.97 4.32
CA GLY A 79 -4.60 -11.82 5.46
C GLY A 79 -3.33 -12.33 6.15
N GLY A 80 -3.25 -12.12 7.46
CA GLY A 80 -2.13 -12.55 8.30
C GLY A 80 -0.80 -11.85 8.03
N ALA A 81 -0.78 -10.76 7.24
CA ALA A 81 0.45 -10.03 6.97
C ALA A 81 1.02 -9.38 8.24
N ASP A 82 2.35 -9.28 8.37
CA ASP A 82 2.97 -8.56 9.50
C ASP A 82 2.70 -7.05 9.43
N LEU A 83 2.62 -6.54 8.20
CA LEU A 83 2.31 -5.14 7.94
C LEU A 83 1.38 -5.02 6.72
N LEU A 84 0.35 -4.21 6.85
CA LEU A 84 -0.46 -3.71 5.75
C LEU A 84 -0.31 -2.19 5.68
N ILE A 85 0.19 -1.67 4.56
CA ILE A 85 0.20 -0.23 4.24
C ILE A 85 -0.95 0.04 3.27
N ALA A 86 -1.85 0.94 3.63
CA ALA A 86 -3.03 1.24 2.84
C ALA A 86 -3.32 2.75 2.77
N GLY A 87 -3.57 3.25 1.56
CA GLY A 87 -4.03 4.63 1.35
C GLY A 87 -5.24 4.67 0.42
N GLY A 88 -6.19 5.56 0.69
CA GLY A 88 -7.42 5.64 -0.09
C GLY A 88 -8.54 6.44 0.56
N ALA A 89 -9.76 6.26 0.05
CA ALA A 89 -10.96 6.93 0.55
C ALA A 89 -11.25 6.54 2.01
N PRO A 90 -11.69 7.50 2.87
CA PRO A 90 -11.98 7.23 4.28
C PRO A 90 -12.91 6.04 4.52
N GLU A 91 -13.95 5.88 3.70
CA GLU A 91 -14.94 4.81 3.85
C GLU A 91 -14.35 3.42 3.55
N ALA A 92 -13.41 3.35 2.59
CA ALA A 92 -12.71 2.12 2.26
C ALA A 92 -11.70 1.75 3.35
N ILE A 93 -11.01 2.74 3.92
CA ILE A 93 -10.11 2.54 5.07
C ILE A 93 -10.90 2.10 6.31
N ASP A 94 -12.03 2.74 6.60
CA ASP A 94 -12.96 2.36 7.67
C ASP A 94 -13.42 0.92 7.54
N LEU A 95 -13.70 0.49 6.31
CA LEU A 95 -13.95 -0.91 6.05
C LEU A 95 -12.68 -1.70 6.36
N LEU A 96 -11.55 -1.47 5.70
CA LEU A 96 -10.31 -2.24 5.93
C LEU A 96 -9.99 -2.47 7.41
N MET A 97 -10.10 -1.42 8.24
CA MET A 97 -9.90 -1.44 9.69
C MET A 97 -10.80 -2.42 10.46
N ARG A 98 -12.07 -2.56 10.06
CA ARG A 98 -13.05 -3.40 10.77
C ARG A 98 -12.84 -4.91 10.61
N GLY A 99 -11.92 -5.35 9.77
CA GLY A 99 -11.78 -6.78 9.49
C GLY A 99 -10.45 -7.23 8.89
N THR A 100 -9.42 -6.39 8.92
CA THR A 100 -8.07 -6.84 8.60
C THR A 100 -7.54 -7.77 9.68
N SER A 101 -6.82 -8.82 9.28
CA SER A 101 -6.08 -9.71 10.18
C SER A 101 -4.58 -9.44 10.16
N ALA A 102 -4.13 -8.37 9.49
CA ALA A 102 -2.73 -7.97 9.52
C ALA A 102 -2.32 -7.57 10.94
N THR A 103 -1.09 -7.90 11.34
CA THR A 103 -0.57 -7.59 12.67
C THR A 103 -0.49 -6.07 12.89
N ARG A 104 -0.15 -5.31 11.85
CA ARG A 104 -0.10 -3.84 11.88
C ARG A 104 -0.76 -3.27 10.62
N LEU A 105 -1.52 -2.19 10.79
CA LEU A 105 -2.07 -1.40 9.69
C LEU A 105 -1.46 0.01 9.73
N VAL A 106 -0.93 0.48 8.61
CA VAL A 106 -0.37 1.82 8.46
C VAL A 106 -1.12 2.52 7.35
N ILE A 107 -1.73 3.66 7.70
CA ILE A 107 -2.56 4.44 6.80
C ILE A 107 -1.72 5.56 6.20
N THR A 108 -1.64 5.58 4.87
CA THR A 108 -0.98 6.62 4.07
C THR A 108 -2.00 7.45 3.30
N ASP A 109 -1.52 8.38 2.48
CA ASP A 109 -2.32 9.20 1.55
C ASP A 109 -3.35 10.09 2.28
N HIS A 110 -3.06 10.45 3.52
CA HIS A 110 -3.82 11.47 4.22
C HIS A 110 -3.58 12.84 3.56
N PRO A 111 -4.50 13.82 3.71
CA PRO A 111 -4.32 15.15 3.16
C PRO A 111 -2.96 15.76 3.56
N PRO A 112 -2.24 16.44 2.63
CA PRO A 112 -0.88 16.91 2.87
C PRO A 112 -0.79 18.08 3.86
N GLY A 113 -1.91 18.71 4.20
CA GLY A 113 -1.97 19.81 5.17
C GLY A 113 -2.19 19.38 6.61
N LEU A 114 -2.23 18.07 6.90
CA LEU A 114 -2.38 17.59 8.27
C LEU A 114 -1.02 17.59 8.97
N GLU A 115 -0.94 18.28 10.10
CA GLU A 115 0.22 18.27 10.99
C GLU A 115 0.21 17.03 11.89
N ASP A 116 1.36 16.71 12.48
CA ASP A 116 1.54 15.50 13.29
C ASP A 116 0.58 15.44 14.49
N ASP A 117 0.28 16.57 15.13
CA ASP A 117 -0.66 16.65 16.25
C ASP A 117 -2.10 16.31 15.83
N GLU A 118 -2.52 16.78 14.66
CA GLU A 118 -3.84 16.48 14.08
C GLU A 118 -3.93 15.00 13.68
N LEU A 119 -2.85 14.45 13.10
CA LEU A 119 -2.78 13.03 12.80
C LEU A 119 -2.78 12.17 14.08
N ALA A 120 -2.09 12.59 15.14
CA ALA A 120 -2.09 11.90 16.42
C ALA A 120 -3.51 11.87 17.03
N HIS A 121 -4.23 13.00 17.00
CA HIS A 121 -5.60 13.06 17.49
C HIS A 121 -6.54 12.12 16.70
N ARG A 122 -6.39 12.07 15.38
CA ARG A 122 -7.14 11.13 14.53
C ARG A 122 -6.76 9.68 14.81
N GLU A 123 -5.48 9.42 15.03
CA GLU A 123 -4.97 8.10 15.36
C GLU A 123 -5.56 7.57 16.67
N GLU A 124 -5.66 8.39 17.72
CA GLU A 124 -6.32 8.01 18.97
C GLU A 124 -7.80 7.63 18.75
N ALA A 125 -8.50 8.36 17.89
CA ALA A 125 -9.88 8.02 17.53
C ALA A 125 -9.96 6.70 16.76
N LEU A 126 -8.99 6.46 15.89
CA LEU A 126 -8.88 5.31 15.02
C LEU A 126 -8.52 4.03 15.79
N GLN A 127 -7.58 4.12 16.72
CA GLN A 127 -7.11 3.00 17.54
C GLN A 127 -8.18 2.46 18.50
N ARG A 128 -9.22 3.26 18.78
CA ARG A 128 -10.43 2.76 19.48
C ARG A 128 -11.19 1.71 18.65
N LEU A 129 -11.06 1.72 17.32
CA LEU A 129 -11.69 0.77 16.40
C LEU A 129 -10.71 -0.32 15.94
N ALA A 130 -9.47 0.06 15.65
CA ALA A 130 -8.40 -0.82 15.19
C ALA A 130 -7.11 -0.52 15.99
N PRO A 131 -6.89 -1.16 17.15
CA PRO A 131 -5.76 -0.83 18.04
C PRO A 131 -4.37 -1.02 17.43
N ASN A 132 -4.28 -1.78 16.34
CA ASN A 132 -3.06 -2.05 15.58
C ASN A 132 -2.83 -1.09 14.41
N ALA A 133 -3.65 -0.05 14.27
CA ALA A 133 -3.62 0.87 13.16
C ALA A 133 -3.00 2.24 13.55
N THR A 134 -2.23 2.80 12.63
CA THR A 134 -1.49 4.06 12.79
C THR A 134 -1.52 4.84 11.48
N PHE A 135 -1.36 6.16 11.54
CA PHE A 135 -1.08 6.96 10.34
C PHE A 135 0.43 7.02 10.11
N ALA A 136 0.87 6.90 8.86
CA ALA A 136 2.28 7.07 8.52
C ALA A 136 2.76 8.51 8.82
N ARG A 137 4.06 8.69 9.09
CA ARG A 137 4.69 10.02 9.17
C ARG A 137 5.83 10.18 8.18
N GLN A 138 6.12 11.42 7.80
CA GLN A 138 7.26 11.71 6.94
C GLN A 138 8.57 11.31 7.63
N GLY A 139 9.39 10.50 6.95
CA GLY A 139 10.66 10.02 7.49
C GLY A 139 10.54 8.83 8.45
N GLU A 140 9.33 8.32 8.68
CA GLU A 140 9.12 7.14 9.50
C GLU A 140 9.76 5.90 8.85
N SER A 141 10.38 5.07 9.69
CA SER A 141 10.95 3.77 9.31
C SER A 141 10.32 2.68 10.15
N LEU A 142 9.84 1.63 9.49
CA LEU A 142 9.18 0.52 10.13
C LEU A 142 9.99 -0.76 9.95
N LEU A 143 10.16 -1.50 11.05
CA LEU A 143 10.75 -2.83 11.03
C LEU A 143 9.64 -3.88 10.89
N LEU A 144 9.84 -4.79 9.95
CA LEU A 144 9.12 -6.06 9.90
C LEU A 144 9.78 -7.03 10.89
N ARG A 145 8.99 -7.90 11.49
CA ARG A 145 9.48 -8.88 12.48
C ARG A 145 10.14 -10.07 11.79
#